data_AF-A0A0Q5THJ0-F1
#
_entry.id   AF-A0A0Q5THJ0-F1
#
_cell.length_a   1.000
_cell.length_b   1.000
_cell.length_c   1.000
_cell.angle_alpha   90.00
_cell.angle_beta   90.00
_cell.angle_gamma   90.00
#
_symmetry.space_group_name_H-M   'P 1'
#
loop_
_entity.id
_entity.type
_entity.pdbx_description
1 polymer ?
#
loop_
_entity_poly.entity_id
_entity_poly.type
_entity_poly.pdbx_seq_one_letter_code
_entity_poly.pdbx_strand_id
1 'polypeptide(L)' 'MQEQELPQLQEWGLRVSRLLELIALTNQTLKLHEDHNSPQGQVNDYRSLLKKHKMELDELMQAYGLTIKISPLESAA' A
#
# COMPACT_ATOMS: atom_id res chain seq x y z
N MET A 1 11.78 -18.13 -25.28
CA MET A 1 11.58 -17.56 -23.95
C MET A 1 12.93 -17.00 -23.51
N GLN A 2 13.18 -15.79 -23.02
CA GLN A 2 12.37 -14.64 -22.58
C GLN A 2 13.41 -13.55 -22.20
N GLU A 3 13.76 -12.61 -23.09
CA GLU A 3 14.58 -11.44 -22.68
C GLU A 3 13.71 -10.25 -22.24
N GLN A 4 12.43 -10.26 -22.62
CA GLN A 4 11.47 -9.20 -22.30
C GLN A 4 10.78 -9.34 -20.94
N GLU A 5 10.84 -10.51 -20.29
CA GLU A 5 10.14 -10.73 -19.01
C GLU A 5 10.93 -10.26 -17.78
N LEU A 6 12.26 -10.29 -17.85
CA LEU A 6 13.12 -9.83 -16.75
C LEU A 6 12.94 -8.32 -16.45
N PRO A 7 12.91 -7.41 -17.45
CA PRO A 7 12.62 -6.00 -17.20
C PRO A 7 11.24 -5.76 -16.59
N GLN A 8 10.22 -6.51 -17.05
CA GLN A 8 8.85 -6.38 -16.54
C GLN A 8 8.72 -6.85 -15.09
N LEU A 9 9.41 -7.93 -14.72
CA LEU A 9 9.47 -8.40 -13.34
C LEU A 9 10.20 -7.42 -12.42
N GLN A 10 11.28 -6.80 -12.88
CA GLN A 10 12.01 -5.80 -12.10
C GLN A 10 11.18 -4.53 -11.89
N GLU A 11 10.52 -4.04 -12.95
CA GLU A 11 9.60 -2.91 -12.85
C GLU A 11 8.43 -3.22 -11.91
N TRP A 12 7.85 -4.42 -12.05
CA TRP A 12 6.80 -4.90 -11.15
C TRP A 12 7.27 -4.91 -9.70
N GLY A 13 8.44 -5.49 -9.41
CA GLY A 13 9.00 -5.56 -8.06
C GLY A 13 9.20 -4.17 -7.44
N LEU A 14 9.68 -3.21 -8.25
CA LEU A 14 9.86 -1.82 -7.81
C LEU A 14 8.51 -1.14 -7.49
N ARG A 15 7.49 -1.37 -8.33
CA ARG A 15 6.14 -0.83 -8.10
C ARG A 15 5.51 -1.43 -6.85
N VAL A 16 5.65 -2.74 -6.63
CA VAL A 16 5.20 -3.41 -5.41
C VAL A 16 5.89 -2.83 -4.18
N SER A 17 7.22 -2.70 -4.18
CA SER A 17 7.94 -2.15 -3.03
C SER A 17 7.52 -0.71 -2.71
N ARG A 18 7.30 0.10 -3.76
CA ARG A 18 6.86 1.49 -3.61
C ARG A 18 5.47 1.58 -3.01
N LEU A 19 4.54 0.73 -3.45
CA LEU A 19 3.18 0.71 -2.92
C LEU A 19 3.14 0.25 -1.46
N LEU A 20 3.94 -0.76 -1.09
CA LEU A 20 4.08 -1.19 0.30
C LEU A 20 4.61 -0.06 1.20
N GLU A 21 5.61 0.68 0.75
CA GLU A 21 6.15 1.85 1.44
C GLU A 21 5.07 2.94 1.62
N LEU A 22 4.34 3.28 0.55
CA LEU A 22 3.25 4.26 0.60
C LEU A 22 2.14 3.84 1.56
N ILE A 23 1.76 2.56 1.58
CA ILE A 23 0.77 2.02 2.51
C ILE A 23 1.26 2.17 3.96
N ALA A 24 2.52 1.82 4.24
CA ALA A 24 3.10 1.94 5.57
C ALA A 24 3.12 3.40 6.06
N LEU A 25 3.63 4.32 5.23
CA LEU A 25 3.67 5.75 5.54
C LEU A 25 2.26 6.33 5.73
N THR A 26 1.32 5.99 4.86
CA THR A 26 -0.07 6.49 4.97
C THR A 26 -0.74 5.99 6.25
N ASN A 27 -0.51 4.73 6.64
CA ASN A 27 -1.01 4.20 7.91
C ASN A 27 -0.42 4.94 9.11
N GLN A 28 0.89 5.22 9.11
CA GLN A 28 1.54 5.96 10.19
C GLN A 28 1.00 7.38 10.30
N THR A 29 0.87 8.08 9.17
CA THR A 29 0.31 9.43 9.12
C THR A 29 -1.15 9.44 9.57
N LEU A 30 -1.95 8.46 9.14
CA LEU A 30 -3.34 8.33 9.56
C LEU A 30 -3.44 8.15 11.08
N LYS A 31 -2.64 7.24 11.65
CA LYS A 31 -2.58 7.01 13.10
C LYS A 31 -2.20 8.30 13.84
N LEU A 32 -1.21 9.05 13.35
CA LEU A 32 -0.82 10.32 13.94
C LEU A 32 -1.98 11.33 13.92
N HIS A 33 -2.72 11.43 12.82
CA HIS A 33 -3.88 12.33 12.75
C HIS A 33 -5.01 11.91 13.69
N GLU A 34 -5.24 10.61 13.84
CA GLU A 34 -6.23 10.05 14.77
C GLU A 34 -5.83 10.31 16.23
N ASP A 35 -4.57 10.06 16.59
CA ASP A 35 -4.05 10.28 17.95
C ASP A 35 -4.09 11.77 18.37
N HIS A 36 -3.94 12.69 17.41
CA HIS A 36 -3.95 14.14 17.66
C HIS A 36 -5.32 14.81 17.45
N ASN A 37 -6.40 14.04 17.30
CA ASN A 37 -7.75 14.56 17.04
C ASN A 37 -7.81 15.58 15.89
N SER A 38 -7.10 15.29 14.79
CA SER A 38 -7.12 16.13 13.59
C SER A 38 -8.54 16.23 13.02
N PRO A 39 -8.84 17.27 12.21
CA PRO A 39 -10.14 17.40 11.59
C PRO A 39 -10.54 16.13 10.82
N GLN A 40 -11.78 15.68 11.01
CA GLN A 40 -12.27 14.42 10.41
C GLN A 40 -12.11 14.38 8.87
N GLY A 41 -12.19 15.54 8.21
CA GLY A 41 -11.91 15.65 6.76
C GLY A 41 -10.51 15.15 6.40
N GLN A 42 -9.47 15.56 7.14
CA GLN A 42 -8.10 15.13 6.89
C GLN A 42 -7.93 13.62 7.14
N VAL A 43 -8.52 13.10 8.21
CA VAL A 43 -8.52 11.65 8.51
C VAL A 43 -9.17 10.86 7.36
N ASN A 44 -10.30 11.35 6.84
CA ASN A 44 -11.01 10.72 5.72
C ASN A 44 -10.22 10.77 4.40
N ASP A 45 -9.49 11.86 4.16
CA ASP A 45 -8.62 11.99 2.98
C ASP A 45 -7.49 10.94 3.03
N TYR A 46 -6.82 10.79 4.17
CA TYR A 46 -5.80 9.75 4.34
C TYR A 46 -6.35 8.33 4.28
N ARG A 47 -7.55 8.07 4.84
CA ARG A 47 -8.23 6.77 4.68
C ARG A 47 -8.53 6.45 3.22
N SER A 48 -8.98 7.45 2.47
CA SER A 48 -9.26 7.31 1.04
C SER A 48 -7.97 7.07 0.23
N LEU A 49 -6.89 7.78 0.56
CA LEU A 49 -5.58 7.56 -0.05
C LEU A 49 -5.04 6.16 0.22
N LEU A 50 -5.10 5.71 1.48
CA LEU A 50 -4.71 4.37 1.88
C LEU A 50 -5.48 3.30 1.10
N LYS A 51 -6.79 3.47 0.94
CA LYS A 51 -7.63 2.55 0.15
C LYS A 51 -7.17 2.48 -1.30
N LYS A 52 -6.82 3.61 -1.92
CA LYS A 52 -6.30 3.65 -3.30
C LYS A 52 -4.98 2.88 -3.43
N HIS A 53 -4.02 3.08 -2.54
CA HIS A 53 -2.75 2.35 -2.59
C HIS A 53 -2.93 0.84 -2.41
N LYS A 54 -3.82 0.43 -1.50
CA LYS A 54 -4.15 -1.00 -1.30
C LYS A 54 -4.79 -1.62 -2.54
N MET A 55 -5.70 -0.89 -3.20
CA MET A 55 -6.35 -1.34 -4.42
C MET A 55 -5.35 -1.47 -5.57
N GLU A 56 -4.49 -0.46 -5.78
CA GLU A 56 -3.44 -0.52 -6.82
C GLU A 56 -2.46 -1.67 -6.58
N LEU A 57 -2.09 -1.92 -5.32
CA LEU A 57 -1.24 -3.06 -4.98
C LEU A 57 -1.93 -4.39 -5.27
N ASP A 58 -3.21 -4.52 -4.93
CA ASP A 58 -3.97 -5.74 -5.21
C ASP A 58 -4.06 -6.01 -6.73
N GLU A 59 -4.38 -4.99 -7.52
CA GLU A 59 -4.40 -5.07 -8.99
C GLU A 59 -3.02 -5.50 -9.54
N LEU A 60 -1.94 -4.92 -9.02
CA LEU A 60 -0.58 -5.24 -9.44
C LEU A 60 -0.16 -6.67 -9.09
N MET A 61 -0.63 -7.20 -7.97
CA MET A 61 -0.36 -8.58 -7.55
C MET A 61 -1.19 -9.59 -8.36
N GLN A 62 -2.47 -9.28 -8.62
CA GLN A 62 -3.35 -10.12 -9.42
C GLN A 62 -2.83 -10.33 -10.85
N ALA A 63 -2.19 -9.30 -11.43
CA ALA A 63 -1.55 -9.40 -12.76
C ALA A 63 -0.51 -10.53 -12.86
N TYR A 64 0.07 -10.96 -11.73
CA TYR A 64 1.04 -12.05 -11.66
C TYR A 64 0.51 -13.28 -10.90
N GLY A 65 -0.81 -13.37 -10.69
CA GLY A 65 -1.45 -14.50 -10.01
C GLY A 65 -1.17 -14.56 -8.51
N LEU A 66 -0.72 -13.47 -7.90
CA LEU A 66 -0.43 -13.37 -6.47
C LEU A 66 -1.57 -12.65 -5.75
N THR A 67 -1.80 -13.01 -4.49
CA THR A 67 -2.79 -12.34 -3.62
C THR A 67 -2.09 -11.87 -2.35
N ILE A 68 -2.31 -10.60 -1.98
CA ILE A 68 -1.77 -10.04 -0.73
C ILE A 68 -2.86 -9.99 0.33
N LYS A 69 -2.53 -10.47 1.53
CA LYS A 69 -3.28 -10.18 2.76
C LYS A 69 -2.48 -9.20 3.61
N ILE A 70 -2.85 -7.92 3.56
CA ILE A 70 -2.29 -6.92 4.48
C ILE A 70 -3.05 -7.03 5.79
N SER A 71 -2.47 -7.74 6.75
CA SER A 71 -2.98 -7.75 8.12
C SER A 71 -2.63 -6.41 8.78
N PRO A 72 -3.53 -5.80 9.57
CA PRO A 72 -3.14 -4.74 10.48
C PRO A 72 -2.01 -5.30 11.36
N LEU A 73 -0.90 -4.58 11.47
CA LEU A 73 0.05 -4.83 12.55
C LEU A 73 -0.70 -4.48 13.83
N GLU A 74 -1.35 -5.47 14.44
CA GLU A 74 -1.73 -5.36 15.83
C GLU A 74 -0.45 -5.06 16.59
N SER A 75 -0.49 -3.94 17.31
CA SER A 75 0.63 -3.49 18.12
C SER A 75 1.02 -4.64 19.05
N ALA A 76 2.15 -5.29 18.80
CA ALA A 76 2.81 -6.09 19.82
C ALA A 76 3.29 -5.12 20.89
N ALA A 77 2.41 -4.85 21.85
CA ALA A 77 2.66 -4.06 23.06
C ALA A 77 2.10 -4.84 24.24
#